data_AF-A0A6A6H4J3-F1
#
_entry.id   AF-A0A6A6H4J3-F1
#
_cell.length_a   1.000
_cell.length_b   1.000
_cell.length_c   1.000
_cell.angle_alpha   90.00
_cell.angle_beta   90.00
_cell.angle_gamma   90.00
#
_symmetry.space_group_name_H-M   'P 1'
#
loop_
_entity.id
_entity.type
_entity.pdbx_description
1 polymer ?
#
loop_
_entity_poly.entity_id
_entity_poly.type
_entity_poly.pdbx_seq_one_letter_code
_entity_poly.pdbx_strand_id
1 'polypeptide(L)'
;MASIIRPSLLRHCRAIPTERLLSTNASTFSRAAFRSARPMSSSFPSKRPIQSALPNVHLRGSIRVAAFHASGRREILPPLPQKIQGTANDPAPVPDPSAAHGSYHWSFERLISAALIPLTIAPFAGGSLHPLMDGLFCAALVVHSHIGFESIIIDYLPQKRVPRTRALFMWGLRLGTIVVLIGLYEFETNDVGLTEAIKRIWHA
;
A
#
# COMPACT_ATOMS: atom_id res chain seq x y z
N MET A 1 31.51 9.54 -31.17
CA MET A 1 30.32 9.87 -31.98
C MET A 1 29.09 9.64 -31.12
N ALA A 2 28.45 10.73 -30.70
CA ALA A 2 27.28 10.72 -29.83
C ALA A 2 26.00 10.45 -30.63
N SER A 3 25.08 9.68 -30.08
CA SER A 3 23.68 9.66 -30.52
C SER A 3 22.79 9.52 -29.29
N ILE A 4 22.18 10.63 -28.92
CA ILE A 4 21.20 10.79 -27.84
C ILE A 4 19.84 10.68 -28.52
N ILE A 5 19.11 9.60 -28.26
CA ILE A 5 17.71 9.45 -28.69
C ILE A 5 16.82 9.78 -27.49
N ARG A 6 16.18 10.94 -27.54
CA ARG A 6 15.09 11.35 -26.64
C ARG A 6 13.75 10.85 -27.22
N PRO A 7 12.92 10.12 -26.46
CA PRO A 7 11.51 10.02 -26.78
C PRO A 7 10.71 11.13 -26.07
N SER A 8 10.23 12.09 -26.87
CA SER A 8 9.19 13.05 -26.49
C SER A 8 7.83 12.36 -26.54
N LEU A 9 7.24 12.05 -25.38
CA LEU A 9 5.82 11.66 -25.30
C LEU A 9 5.04 12.79 -24.64
N LEU A 10 4.30 13.51 -25.48
CA LEU A 10 3.35 14.55 -25.13
C LEU A 10 2.22 13.96 -24.28
N ARG A 11 2.18 14.37 -23.02
CA ARG A 11 1.15 14.01 -22.03
C ARG A 11 -0.13 14.80 -22.34
N HIS A 12 -1.08 14.16 -23.02
CA HIS A 12 -2.45 14.69 -23.16
C HIS A 12 -3.22 14.47 -21.86
N CYS A 13 -3.25 15.46 -20.97
CA CYS A 13 -4.17 15.48 -19.82
C CYS A 13 -5.54 16.01 -20.28
N ARG A 14 -6.52 15.12 -20.47
CA ARG A 14 -7.94 15.51 -20.48
C ARG A 14 -8.42 15.62 -19.05
N ALA A 15 -8.74 16.83 -18.59
CA ALA A 15 -9.43 17.07 -17.34
C ALA A 15 -10.89 16.64 -17.49
N ILE A 16 -11.31 15.63 -16.72
CA ILE A 16 -12.71 15.23 -16.57
C ILE A 16 -13.28 16.05 -15.40
N PRO A 17 -14.32 16.89 -15.59
CA PRO A 17 -14.96 17.56 -14.47
C PRO A 17 -15.72 16.51 -13.64
N THR A 18 -15.21 16.23 -12.44
CA THR A 18 -15.91 15.40 -11.46
C THR A 18 -16.63 16.35 -10.51
N GLU A 19 -17.95 16.47 -10.69
CA GLU A 19 -18.86 17.15 -9.76
C GLU A 19 -18.81 16.45 -8.39
N ARG A 20 -17.93 16.92 -7.51
CA ARG A 20 -17.86 16.46 -6.13
C ARG A 20 -18.86 17.30 -5.31
N LEU A 21 -20.06 16.76 -5.13
CA LEU A 21 -21.06 17.28 -4.19
C LEU A 21 -20.48 17.25 -2.77
N LEU A 22 -19.85 18.35 -2.37
CA LEU A 22 -19.48 18.64 -0.99
C LEU A 22 -20.76 18.97 -0.22
N SER A 23 -21.31 17.98 0.46
CA SER A 23 -22.33 18.18 1.49
C SER A 23 -21.68 18.89 2.69
N THR A 24 -21.81 20.21 2.74
CA THR A 24 -21.53 21.00 3.94
C THR A 24 -22.69 20.86 4.90
N ASN A 25 -22.55 19.98 5.89
CA ASN A 25 -23.38 20.02 7.09
C ASN A 25 -23.02 21.28 7.89
N ALA A 26 -23.71 22.38 7.60
CA ALA A 26 -23.66 23.59 8.40
C ALA A 26 -24.43 23.34 9.71
N SER A 27 -23.71 22.96 10.77
CA SER A 27 -24.23 23.00 12.14
C SER A 27 -24.51 24.45 12.52
N THR A 28 -25.79 24.77 12.63
CA THR A 28 -26.33 26.07 13.01
C THR A 28 -25.99 26.34 14.48
N PHE A 29 -24.98 27.17 14.76
CA PHE A 29 -24.74 27.68 16.11
C PHE A 29 -25.65 28.89 16.34
N SER A 30 -26.64 28.71 17.21
CA SER A 30 -27.63 29.70 17.60
C SER A 30 -26.98 30.92 18.23
N ARG A 31 -27.14 32.08 17.59
CA ARG A 31 -26.71 33.38 18.11
C ARG A 31 -27.79 33.90 19.06
N ALA A 32 -27.43 34.08 20.33
CA ALA A 32 -28.31 34.59 21.37
C ALA A 32 -28.81 36.01 21.04
N ALA A 33 -30.11 36.22 21.27
CA ALA A 33 -30.84 37.43 20.96
C ALA A 33 -30.54 38.56 21.96
N PHE A 34 -30.09 39.71 21.44
CA PHE A 34 -30.20 40.99 22.14
C PHE A 34 -31.67 41.44 22.12
N ARG A 35 -32.23 41.69 23.31
CA ARG A 35 -33.55 42.33 23.48
C ARG A 35 -33.41 43.84 23.21
N SER A 36 -34.21 44.36 22.28
CA SER A 36 -34.61 45.77 22.28
C SER A 36 -36.06 45.87 21.81
N ALA A 37 -36.87 46.57 22.59
CA ALA A 37 -38.30 46.72 22.41
C ALA A 37 -38.64 47.80 21.36
N ARG A 38 -39.78 47.60 20.71
CA ARG A 38 -40.47 48.41 19.69
C ARG A 38 -41.21 49.62 20.31
N PRO A 39 -41.68 50.62 19.53
CA PRO A 39 -42.99 50.57 18.83
C PRO A 39 -43.00 51.21 17.41
N MET A 40 -43.68 50.65 16.39
CA MET A 40 -45.12 50.64 16.03
C MET A 40 -45.50 51.82 15.10
N SER A 41 -45.81 51.58 13.83
CA SER A 41 -47.15 51.65 13.18
C SER A 41 -46.90 51.75 11.66
N SER A 42 -47.72 51.33 10.69
CA SER A 42 -49.07 50.79 10.61
C SER A 42 -49.32 50.21 9.18
N SER A 43 -50.01 49.05 9.15
CA SER A 43 -51.05 48.59 8.20
C SER A 43 -50.87 48.57 6.68
N PHE A 44 -50.89 47.34 6.12
CA PHE A 44 -51.50 47.00 4.83
C PHE A 44 -52.26 45.64 4.96
N PRO A 45 -53.46 45.47 4.38
CA PRO A 45 -54.23 44.23 4.51
C PRO A 45 -53.79 43.17 3.48
N SER A 46 -53.58 41.94 3.94
CA SER A 46 -53.22 40.76 3.14
C SER A 46 -54.45 39.86 2.92
N LYS A 47 -54.82 39.60 1.66
CA LYS A 47 -55.79 38.55 1.30
C LYS A 47 -55.05 37.21 1.25
N ARG A 48 -55.46 36.24 2.07
CA ARG A 48 -54.87 34.89 2.12
C ARG A 48 -55.56 33.97 1.09
N PRO A 49 -54.85 33.28 0.19
CA PRO A 49 -55.41 32.14 -0.52
C PRO A 49 -55.39 30.89 0.38
N ILE A 50 -56.47 30.12 0.27
CA ILE A 50 -56.71 28.85 0.96
C ILE A 50 -55.68 27.82 0.47
N GLN A 51 -54.85 27.31 1.37
CA GLN A 51 -53.97 26.16 1.07
C GLN A 51 -54.74 24.86 1.31
N SER A 52 -54.86 24.04 0.28
CA SER A 52 -55.43 22.69 0.34
C SER A 52 -54.51 21.77 1.14
N ALA A 53 -55.07 21.12 2.17
CA ALA A 53 -54.36 20.11 2.96
C ALA A 53 -54.36 18.77 2.20
N LEU A 54 -53.21 18.42 1.61
CA LEU A 54 -52.94 17.04 1.21
C LEU A 54 -52.33 16.32 2.43
N PRO A 55 -52.89 15.19 2.90
CA PRO A 55 -52.33 14.47 4.03
C PRO A 55 -50.99 13.84 3.62
N ASN A 56 -49.92 14.19 4.34
CA ASN A 56 -48.62 13.52 4.25
C ASN A 56 -48.80 12.05 4.63
N VAL A 57 -48.82 11.16 3.64
CA VAL A 57 -48.72 9.72 3.86
C VAL A 57 -47.31 9.43 4.34
N HIS A 58 -47.13 9.36 5.67
CA HIS A 58 -45.92 8.84 6.28
C HIS A 58 -45.83 7.33 5.98
N LEU A 59 -45.22 6.98 4.85
CA LEU A 59 -44.64 5.65 4.66
C LEU A 59 -43.48 5.50 5.63
N ARG A 60 -43.81 5.17 6.89
CA ARG A 60 -42.88 4.77 7.94
C ARG A 60 -42.38 3.35 7.68
N GLY A 61 -41.89 3.11 6.47
CA GLY A 61 -41.10 1.95 6.13
C GLY A 61 -39.71 2.16 6.71
N SER A 62 -39.50 1.77 7.96
CA SER A 62 -38.15 1.56 8.47
C SER A 62 -37.53 0.45 7.61
N ILE A 63 -36.78 0.85 6.59
CA ILE A 63 -35.81 -0.05 5.95
C ILE A 63 -34.83 -0.36 7.07
N ARG A 64 -35.07 -1.44 7.81
CA ARG A 64 -34.06 -2.04 8.67
C ARG A 64 -33.04 -2.63 7.73
N VAL A 65 -32.07 -1.80 7.34
CA VAL A 65 -30.84 -2.26 6.73
C VAL A 65 -30.27 -3.29 7.70
N ALA A 66 -30.30 -4.56 7.32
CA ALA A 66 -29.69 -5.62 8.10
C ALA A 66 -28.23 -5.23 8.29
N ALA A 67 -27.80 -5.09 9.54
CA ALA A 67 -26.39 -4.97 9.86
C ALA A 67 -25.75 -6.31 9.54
N PHE A 68 -25.34 -6.51 8.28
CA PHE A 68 -24.42 -7.57 7.93
C PHE A 68 -23.25 -7.49 8.91
N HIS A 69 -22.83 -8.62 9.43
CA HIS A 69 -21.68 -8.76 10.33
C HIS A 69 -20.40 -8.34 9.62
N ALA A 70 -20.24 -7.05 9.36
CA ALA A 70 -18.95 -6.46 9.09
C ALA A 70 -18.21 -6.52 10.42
N SER A 71 -17.15 -7.32 10.48
CA SER A 71 -16.22 -7.27 11.60
C SER A 71 -15.87 -5.80 11.88
N GLY A 72 -15.94 -5.38 13.14
CA GLY A 72 -15.67 -3.99 13.51
C GLY A 72 -14.34 -3.54 12.92
N ARG A 73 -14.32 -2.37 12.28
CA ARG A 73 -13.13 -1.82 11.60
C ARG A 73 -11.97 -1.74 12.58
N ARG A 74 -10.97 -2.63 12.43
CA ARG A 74 -9.70 -2.56 13.16
C ARG A 74 -8.67 -1.89 12.29
N GLU A 75 -8.45 -0.60 12.53
CA GLU A 75 -7.40 0.14 11.83
C GLU A 75 -6.04 -0.22 12.40
N ILE A 76 -5.30 -1.06 11.66
CA ILE A 76 -3.88 -1.26 11.91
C ILE A 76 -3.19 0.02 11.44
N LEU A 77 -2.61 0.77 12.38
CA LEU A 77 -1.91 2.04 12.11
C LEU A 77 -2.83 3.17 11.58
N PRO A 78 -3.70 3.77 12.43
CA PRO A 78 -4.54 4.93 12.04
C PRO A 78 -3.69 6.15 11.66
N PRO A 79 -4.12 6.99 10.71
CA PRO A 79 -3.33 8.13 10.22
C PRO A 79 -2.90 9.04 11.37
N LEU A 80 -1.63 9.48 11.34
CA LEU A 80 -1.14 10.46 12.31
C LEU A 80 -1.82 11.82 12.08
N PRO A 81 -1.91 12.68 13.11
CA PRO A 81 -2.32 14.07 12.94
C PRO A 81 -1.50 14.75 11.85
N GLN A 82 -2.17 15.48 10.96
CA GLN A 82 -1.48 16.22 9.89
C GLN A 82 -0.67 17.37 10.51
N LYS A 83 0.65 17.30 10.36
CA LYS A 83 1.59 18.35 10.79
C LYS A 83 2.26 18.96 9.57
N ILE A 84 2.11 20.27 9.38
CA ILE A 84 2.87 21.03 8.39
C ILE A 84 4.30 21.16 8.93
N GLN A 85 5.28 20.73 8.15
CA GLN A 85 6.70 20.95 8.44
C GLN A 85 7.19 22.08 7.53
N GLY A 86 7.68 23.17 8.11
CA GLY A 86 8.05 24.38 7.37
C GLY A 86 6.89 25.36 7.19
N THR A 87 7.09 26.35 6.33
CA THR A 87 6.12 27.36 5.89
C THR A 87 5.50 26.99 4.55
N ALA A 88 4.46 27.72 4.12
CA ALA A 88 3.81 27.50 2.82
C ALA A 88 4.75 27.71 1.62
N ASN A 89 5.84 28.46 1.79
CA ASN A 89 6.79 28.80 0.73
C ASN A 89 8.08 27.97 0.80
N ASP A 90 8.25 27.11 1.81
CA ASP A 90 9.44 26.28 1.91
C ASP A 90 9.34 25.07 0.96
N PRO A 91 10.37 24.81 0.13
CA PRO A 91 10.38 23.63 -0.72
C PRO A 91 10.40 22.36 0.14
N ALA A 92 9.70 21.32 -0.31
CA ALA A 92 9.77 20.02 0.34
C ALA A 92 11.23 19.50 0.31
N PRO A 93 11.74 18.93 1.42
CA PRO A 93 13.10 18.40 1.44
C PRO A 93 13.21 17.24 0.46
N VAL A 94 14.14 17.35 -0.50
CA VAL A 94 14.46 16.29 -1.44
C VAL A 94 15.65 15.50 -0.88
N PRO A 95 15.52 14.20 -0.65
CA PRO A 95 16.64 13.38 -0.21
C PRO A 95 17.71 13.30 -1.31
N ASP A 96 18.98 13.18 -0.91
CA ASP A 96 20.08 13.05 -1.86
C ASP A 96 19.91 11.78 -2.71
N PRO A 97 20.14 11.86 -4.03
CA PRO A 97 19.98 10.72 -4.91
C PRO A 97 21.04 9.65 -4.62
N SER A 98 20.61 8.40 -4.45
CA SER A 98 21.48 7.23 -4.30
C SER A 98 21.11 6.16 -5.34
N ALA A 99 21.99 5.94 -6.32
CA ALA A 99 21.79 4.90 -7.35
C ALA A 99 21.68 3.49 -6.73
N ALA A 100 22.42 3.26 -5.64
CA ALA A 100 22.40 2.00 -4.89
C ALA A 100 21.00 1.67 -4.33
N HIS A 101 20.24 2.67 -3.88
CA HIS A 101 18.87 2.48 -3.36
C HIS A 101 17.78 2.52 -4.43
N GLY A 102 18.15 2.80 -5.69
CA GLY A 102 17.21 2.94 -6.80
C GLY A 102 17.55 2.01 -7.95
N SER A 103 18.23 2.55 -8.96
CA SER A 103 18.44 1.87 -10.26
C SER A 103 19.28 0.60 -10.17
N TYR A 104 20.30 0.56 -9.31
CA TYR A 104 21.15 -0.63 -9.16
C TYR A 104 20.42 -1.75 -8.44
N HIS A 105 19.71 -1.44 -7.35
CA HIS A 105 18.87 -2.40 -6.65
C HIS A 105 17.81 -3.02 -7.58
N TRP A 106 17.09 -2.18 -8.31
CA TRP A 106 16.09 -2.64 -9.27
C TRP A 106 16.68 -3.54 -10.36
N SER A 107 17.78 -3.12 -10.98
CA SER A 107 18.44 -3.90 -12.03
C SER A 107 18.93 -5.25 -11.51
N PHE A 108 19.51 -5.28 -10.31
CA PHE A 108 19.98 -6.50 -9.66
C PHE A 108 18.83 -7.47 -9.37
N GLU A 109 17.73 -6.99 -8.80
CA GLU A 109 16.54 -7.83 -8.57
C GLU A 109 16.01 -8.46 -9.86
N ARG A 110 15.92 -7.66 -10.94
CA ARG A 110 15.41 -8.15 -12.22
C ARG A 110 16.36 -9.18 -12.82
N LEU A 111 17.68 -8.99 -12.68
CA LEU A 111 18.69 -9.95 -13.12
C LEU A 111 18.56 -11.29 -12.39
N ILE A 112 18.49 -11.27 -11.05
CA ILE A 112 18.33 -12.49 -10.25
C ILE A 112 17.01 -13.19 -10.58
N SER A 113 15.92 -12.44 -10.72
CA SER A 113 14.60 -12.99 -11.08
C SER A 113 14.62 -13.63 -12.47
N ALA A 114 15.27 -13.00 -13.45
CA ALA A 114 15.40 -13.53 -14.80
C ALA A 114 16.31 -14.77 -14.83
N ALA A 115 17.39 -14.79 -14.05
CA ALA A 115 18.30 -15.93 -13.94
C ALA A 115 17.65 -17.16 -13.27
N LEU A 116 16.70 -16.94 -12.34
CA LEU A 116 15.96 -18.03 -11.70
C LEU A 116 15.08 -18.81 -12.69
N ILE A 117 14.56 -18.17 -13.75
CA ILE A 117 13.69 -18.85 -14.73
C ILE A 117 14.37 -20.09 -15.34
N PRO A 118 15.52 -19.99 -16.04
CA PRO A 118 16.18 -21.17 -16.59
C PRO A 118 16.67 -22.13 -15.50
N LEU A 119 17.11 -21.63 -14.33
CA LEU A 119 17.56 -22.48 -13.23
C LEU A 119 16.42 -23.36 -12.65
N THR A 120 15.19 -22.84 -12.60
CA THR A 120 14.03 -23.63 -12.17
C THR A 120 13.61 -24.69 -13.19
N ILE A 121 13.89 -24.46 -14.48
CA ILE A 121 13.55 -25.40 -15.56
C ILE A 121 14.60 -26.51 -15.68
N ALA A 122 15.87 -26.21 -15.41
CA ALA A 122 16.99 -27.12 -15.60
C ALA A 122 16.83 -28.52 -14.95
N PRO A 123 16.34 -28.65 -13.70
CA PRO A 123 16.11 -29.97 -13.10
C PRO A 123 15.08 -30.84 -13.83
N PHE A 124 14.09 -30.21 -14.49
CA PHE A 124 13.07 -30.95 -15.24
C PHE A 124 13.60 -31.50 -16.57
N ALA A 125 14.57 -30.82 -17.17
CA ALA A 125 15.19 -31.26 -18.42
C ALA A 125 16.35 -32.25 -18.19
N GLY A 126 17.14 -32.06 -17.13
CA GLY A 126 18.35 -32.84 -16.85
C GLY A 126 18.22 -33.88 -15.73
N GLY A 127 17.11 -33.89 -14.97
CA GLY A 127 17.00 -34.65 -13.73
C GLY A 127 17.66 -33.93 -12.55
N SER A 128 18.30 -34.67 -11.65
CA SER A 128 19.05 -34.08 -10.54
C SER A 128 20.20 -33.21 -11.05
N LEU A 129 20.33 -31.99 -10.54
CA LEU A 129 21.41 -31.09 -10.93
C LEU A 129 22.76 -31.57 -10.36
N HIS A 130 23.85 -31.20 -11.04
CA HIS A 130 25.18 -31.31 -10.44
C HIS A 130 25.25 -30.41 -9.18
N PRO A 131 25.90 -30.82 -8.07
CA PRO A 131 25.86 -30.08 -6.80
C PRO A 131 26.20 -28.59 -6.90
N LEU A 132 27.12 -28.23 -7.80
CA LEU A 132 27.44 -26.82 -8.07
C LEU A 132 26.25 -26.04 -8.65
N MET A 133 25.51 -26.64 -9.59
CA MET A 133 24.33 -26.00 -10.19
C MET A 133 23.15 -25.98 -9.21
N ASP A 134 22.99 -27.02 -8.39
CA ASP A 134 21.97 -27.05 -7.33
C ASP A 134 22.25 -25.98 -6.27
N GLY A 135 23.51 -25.86 -5.81
CA GLY A 135 23.96 -24.80 -4.91
C GLY A 135 23.79 -23.39 -5.49
N LEU A 136 24.05 -23.20 -6.79
CA LEU A 136 23.77 -21.91 -7.46
C LEU A 136 22.27 -21.59 -7.51
N PHE A 137 21.44 -22.59 -7.82
CA PHE A 137 19.98 -22.45 -7.80
C PHE A 137 19.48 -22.08 -6.39
N CYS A 138 19.93 -22.80 -5.37
CA CYS A 138 19.66 -22.54 -3.97
C CYS A 138 20.06 -21.13 -3.55
N ALA A 139 21.29 -20.71 -3.86
CA ALA A 139 21.80 -19.38 -3.52
C ALA A 139 20.99 -18.26 -4.20
N ALA A 140 20.68 -18.42 -5.49
CA ALA A 140 19.86 -17.46 -6.22
C ALA A 140 18.44 -17.34 -5.61
N LEU A 141 17.85 -18.47 -5.22
CA LEU A 141 16.53 -18.52 -4.57
C LEU A 141 16.55 -17.80 -3.21
N VAL A 142 17.58 -18.02 -2.39
CA VAL A 142 17.74 -17.34 -1.10
C VAL A 142 17.91 -15.84 -1.28
N VAL A 143 18.77 -15.39 -2.21
CA VAL A 143 18.98 -13.97 -2.48
C VAL A 143 17.69 -13.31 -2.98
N HIS A 144 16.99 -13.92 -3.93
CA HIS A 144 15.69 -13.43 -4.42
C HIS A 144 14.67 -13.30 -3.29
N SER A 145 14.59 -14.31 -2.42
CA SER A 145 13.67 -14.33 -1.29
C SER A 145 14.03 -13.28 -0.23
N HIS A 146 15.32 -13.07 0.04
CA HIS A 146 15.78 -12.04 0.97
C HIS A 146 15.33 -10.65 0.53
N ILE A 147 15.54 -10.29 -0.74
CA ILE A 147 15.15 -8.97 -1.27
C ILE A 147 13.63 -8.82 -1.30
N GLY A 148 12.90 -9.90 -1.65
CA GLY A 148 11.44 -9.92 -1.61
C GLY A 148 10.90 -9.67 -0.20
N PHE A 149 11.44 -10.35 0.81
CA PHE A 149 11.05 -10.14 2.20
C PHE A 149 11.47 -8.79 2.75
N GLU A 150 12.63 -8.27 2.36
CA GLU A 150 13.03 -6.90 2.69
C GLU A 150 12.03 -5.88 2.14
N SER A 151 11.56 -6.06 0.90
CA SER A 151 10.53 -5.23 0.29
C SER A 151 9.22 -5.27 1.08
N ILE A 152 8.76 -6.46 1.48
CA ILE A 152 7.57 -6.63 2.34
C ILE A 152 7.74 -5.86 3.66
N ILE A 153 8.90 -5.96 4.30
CA ILE A 153 9.18 -5.26 5.56
C ILE A 153 9.15 -3.74 5.36
N ILE A 154 9.75 -3.23 4.27
CA ILE A 154 9.77 -1.80 3.96
C ILE A 154 8.35 -1.27 3.74
N ASP A 155 7.51 -1.98 3.00
CA ASP A 155 6.17 -1.54 2.63
C ASP A 155 5.20 -1.55 3.81
N TYR A 156 5.21 -2.62 4.61
CA TYR A 156 4.22 -2.82 5.66
C TYR A 156 4.65 -2.31 7.04
N LEU A 157 5.96 -2.14 7.30
CA LEU A 157 6.49 -1.66 8.57
C LEU A 157 7.17 -0.28 8.42
N PRO A 158 6.38 0.81 8.34
CA PRO A 158 6.92 2.14 8.10
C PRO A 158 7.89 2.58 9.21
N GLN A 159 9.12 2.92 8.82
CA GLN A 159 10.21 3.28 9.74
C GLN A 159 9.85 4.44 10.69
N LYS A 160 9.10 5.44 10.20
CA LYS A 160 8.69 6.60 11.00
C LYS A 160 7.67 6.26 12.10
N ARG A 161 6.98 5.13 11.99
CA ARG A 161 5.86 4.74 12.86
C ARG A 161 6.20 3.59 13.79
N VAL A 162 6.89 2.58 13.28
CA VAL A 162 7.21 1.33 14.01
C VAL A 162 8.70 0.97 13.89
N PRO A 163 9.63 1.88 14.27
CA PRO A 163 11.06 1.68 14.02
C PRO A 163 11.63 0.43 14.71
N ARG A 164 11.19 0.13 15.94
CA ARG A 164 11.64 -1.04 16.71
C ARG A 164 11.18 -2.35 16.08
N THR A 165 9.90 -2.44 15.72
CA THR A 165 9.33 -3.61 15.05
C THR A 165 10.01 -3.83 13.70
N ARG A 166 10.16 -2.79 12.89
CA ARG A 166 10.90 -2.87 11.63
C ARG A 166 12.32 -3.38 11.85
N ALA A 167 13.06 -2.83 12.82
CA ALA A 167 14.42 -3.26 13.12
C ALA A 167 14.49 -4.75 13.52
N LEU A 168 13.54 -5.22 14.35
CA LEU A 168 13.44 -6.62 14.73
C LEU A 168 13.29 -7.52 13.49
N PHE A 169 12.35 -7.21 12.60
CA PHE A 169 12.14 -8.01 11.38
C PHE A 169 13.29 -7.92 10.40
N MET A 170 13.95 -6.76 10.26
CA MET A 170 15.14 -6.63 9.41
C MET A 170 16.32 -7.48 9.92
N TRP A 171 16.55 -7.50 11.24
CA TRP A 171 17.56 -8.36 11.84
C TRP A 171 17.18 -9.83 11.79
N GLY A 172 15.91 -10.16 12.04
CA GLY A 172 15.38 -11.51 11.91
C GLY A 172 15.53 -12.04 10.48
N LEU A 173 15.28 -11.22 9.47
CA LEU A 173 15.47 -11.57 8.07
C LEU A 173 16.95 -11.89 7.78
N ARG A 174 17.89 -11.05 8.24
CA ARG A 174 19.33 -11.29 8.07
C ARG A 174 19.79 -12.58 8.73
N LEU A 175 19.36 -12.81 9.97
CA LEU A 175 19.66 -14.03 10.72
C LEU A 175 19.08 -15.25 9.99
N GLY A 176 17.81 -15.19 9.59
CA GLY A 176 17.12 -16.24 8.86
C GLY A 176 17.84 -16.59 7.55
N THR A 177 18.28 -15.58 6.80
CA THR A 177 19.06 -15.79 5.57
C THR A 177 20.38 -16.51 5.83
N ILE A 178 21.12 -16.15 6.88
CA ILE A 178 22.35 -16.85 7.26
C ILE A 178 22.05 -18.30 7.65
N VAL A 179 21.03 -18.53 8.48
CA VAL A 179 20.63 -19.88 8.92
C VAL A 179 20.25 -20.75 7.72
N VAL A 180 19.47 -20.22 6.78
CA VAL A 180 19.08 -20.93 5.56
C VAL A 180 20.29 -21.23 4.69
N LEU A 181 21.22 -20.30 4.53
CA LEU A 181 22.46 -20.54 3.76
C LEU A 181 23.32 -21.64 4.40
N ILE A 182 23.46 -21.66 5.72
CA ILE A 182 24.17 -22.73 6.43
C ILE A 182 23.45 -24.07 6.21
N GLY A 183 22.13 -24.11 6.38
CA GLY A 183 21.35 -25.32 6.17
C GLY A 183 21.48 -25.87 4.75
N LEU A 184 21.43 -25.00 3.73
CA LEU A 184 21.62 -25.40 2.34
C LEU A 184 23.05 -25.83 2.05
N TYR A 185 24.05 -25.18 2.63
CA TYR A 185 25.44 -25.61 2.52
C TYR A 185 25.63 -27.04 3.05
N GLU A 186 25.11 -27.33 4.24
CA GLU A 186 25.17 -28.67 4.81
C GLU A 186 24.38 -29.68 3.97
N PHE A 187 23.23 -29.29 3.43
CA PHE A 187 22.41 -30.16 2.59
C PHE A 187 23.06 -30.52 1.25
N GLU A 188 23.79 -29.58 0.66
CA GLU A 188 24.52 -29.80 -0.60
C GLU A 188 25.85 -30.52 -0.42
N THR A 189 26.50 -30.37 0.75
CA THR A 189 27.84 -30.95 0.98
C THR A 189 27.81 -32.30 1.69
N ASN A 190 26.89 -32.49 2.63
CA ASN A 190 26.82 -33.67 3.49
C ASN A 190 25.55 -34.52 3.27
N ASP A 191 24.60 -34.04 2.47
CA ASP A 191 23.37 -34.77 2.10
C ASP A 191 23.21 -34.85 0.56
N VAL A 192 22.01 -35.19 0.09
CA VAL A 192 21.72 -35.49 -1.32
C VAL A 192 21.50 -34.27 -2.22
N GLY A 193 21.40 -33.07 -1.66
CA GLY A 193 21.09 -31.84 -2.40
C GLY A 193 19.59 -31.56 -2.59
N LEU A 194 19.25 -30.30 -2.84
CA LEU A 194 17.88 -29.80 -2.84
C LEU A 194 17.01 -30.46 -3.92
N THR A 195 17.48 -30.53 -5.16
CA THR A 195 16.69 -31.04 -6.28
C THR A 195 16.39 -32.53 -6.16
N GLU A 196 17.38 -33.32 -5.75
CA GLU A 196 17.21 -34.76 -5.53
C GLU A 196 16.33 -35.04 -4.30
N ALA A 197 16.43 -34.23 -3.25
CA ALA A 197 15.53 -34.35 -2.10
C ALA A 197 14.06 -34.07 -2.48
N ILE A 198 13.79 -33.01 -3.25
CA ILE A 198 12.43 -32.71 -3.73
C ILE A 198 11.90 -33.87 -4.57
N LYS A 199 12.73 -34.43 -5.45
CA LYS A 199 12.36 -35.59 -6.26
C LYS A 199 12.00 -36.81 -5.41
N ARG A 200 12.77 -37.10 -4.34
CA ARG A 200 12.46 -38.19 -3.40
C ARG A 200 11.16 -37.96 -2.64
N ILE A 201 10.92 -36.73 -2.18
CA ILE A 201 9.67 -36.35 -1.49
C ILE A 201 8.46 -36.53 -2.42
N TRP A 202 8.60 -36.21 -3.71
CA TRP A 202 7.52 -36.33 -4.68
C TRP A 202 7.10 -37.78 -4.97
N HIS A 203 8.04 -38.72 -4.81
CA HIS A 203 7.80 -40.16 -5.00
C HIS A 203 7.56 -40.91 -3.68
N ALA A 204 7.46 -40.20 -2.55
CA ALA A 204 7.24 -40.78 -1.22
C ALA A 204 5.80 -41.30 -1.03
#